data_AF-A0ABD5N4X1-F1
#
_entry.id   AF-A0ABD5N4X1-F1
#
_cell.length_a   1.000
_cell.length_b   1.000
_cell.length_c   1.000
_cell.angle_alpha   90.00
_cell.angle_beta   90.00
_cell.angle_gamma   90.00
#
_symmetry.space_group_name_H-M   'P 1'
#
loop_
_entity.id
_entity.type
_entity.pdbx_description
1 polymer ?
#
loop_
_entity_poly.entity_id
_entity_poly.type
_entity_poly.pdbx_seq_one_letter_code
_entity_poly.pdbx_strand_id
1 'polypeptide(L)'
;MKISDLKDKTAIEELVVRIKKVNEPRDTRVGQVQDADVEDDTGSASLTLWTNEVGRFTEGDQVKISNGWAKMYNGQLQVSAGRYGALEKVDATDAVEKVEIEETVEE
;
A
#
# COMPACT_ATOMS: atom_id res chain seq x y z
N MET A 1 -4.83 -7.97 7.44
CA MET A 1 -4.18 -9.13 6.77
C MET A 1 -2.68 -9.09 7.04
N LYS A 2 -1.91 -10.19 6.89
CA LYS A 2 -0.45 -10.24 7.14
C LYS A 2 0.30 -10.68 5.87
N ILE A 3 1.58 -10.30 5.74
CA ILE A 3 2.41 -10.58 4.54
C ILE A 3 2.62 -12.07 4.33
N SER A 4 2.88 -12.87 5.38
CA SER A 4 3.07 -14.32 5.23
C SER A 4 1.84 -15.06 4.67
N ASP A 5 0.64 -14.48 4.81
CA ASP A 5 -0.59 -15.09 4.31
C ASP A 5 -0.88 -14.72 2.85
N LEU A 6 -0.14 -13.75 2.29
CA LEU A 6 -0.31 -13.29 0.92
C LEU A 6 0.31 -14.29 -0.05
N LYS A 7 -0.52 -14.79 -0.96
CA LYS A 7 -0.11 -15.63 -2.10
C LYS A 7 0.02 -14.81 -3.36
N ASP A 8 0.61 -15.38 -4.41
CA ASP A 8 0.65 -14.71 -5.70
C ASP A 8 -0.77 -14.38 -6.18
N LYS A 9 -0.95 -13.16 -6.71
CA LYS A 9 -2.22 -12.68 -7.29
C LYS A 9 -3.38 -12.66 -6.29
N THR A 10 -3.11 -12.18 -5.08
CA THR A 10 -4.11 -12.05 -4.01
C THR A 10 -4.53 -10.60 -3.85
N ALA A 11 -5.83 -10.37 -3.72
CA ALA A 11 -6.37 -9.05 -3.36
C ALA A 11 -6.12 -8.78 -1.87
N ILE A 12 -5.75 -7.56 -1.54
CA ILE A 12 -5.52 -7.10 -0.18
C ILE A 12 -6.68 -6.18 0.19
N GLU A 13 -7.53 -6.58 1.13
CA GLU A 13 -8.55 -5.66 1.67
C GLU A 13 -7.91 -4.58 2.53
N GLU A 14 -7.04 -5.00 3.45
CA GLU A 14 -6.31 -4.12 4.36
C GLU A 14 -4.98 -4.74 4.80
N LEU A 15 -3.88 -4.02 4.57
CA LEU A 15 -2.53 -4.39 4.99
C LEU A 15 -1.79 -3.18 5.51
N VAL A 16 -1.27 -3.28 6.73
CA VAL A 16 -0.43 -2.25 7.35
C VAL A 16 1.02 -2.72 7.27
N VAL A 17 1.90 -1.86 6.79
CA VAL A 17 3.32 -2.13 6.65
C VAL A 17 4.15 -0.93 7.07
N ARG A 18 5.39 -1.14 7.49
CA ARG A 18 6.35 -0.08 7.75
C ARG A 18 7.33 0.04 6.60
N ILE A 19 7.63 1.26 6.18
CA ILE A 19 8.65 1.53 5.18
C ILE A 19 10.02 1.41 5.82
N LYS A 20 10.81 0.46 5.31
CA LYS A 20 12.22 0.31 5.67
C LYS A 20 13.10 1.23 4.84
N LYS A 21 12.80 1.35 3.55
CA LYS A 21 13.58 2.14 2.60
C LYS A 21 12.71 2.62 1.45
N VAL A 22 12.89 3.86 1.01
CA VAL A 22 12.24 4.38 -0.21
C VAL A 22 13.28 4.44 -1.31
N ASN A 23 13.01 3.82 -2.46
CA ASN A 23 13.90 3.90 -3.62
C ASN A 23 13.62 5.15 -4.46
N GLU A 24 14.51 5.42 -5.40
CA GLU A 24 14.38 6.57 -6.30
C GLU A 24 13.14 6.40 -7.21
N PRO A 25 12.37 7.49 -7.42
CA PRO A 25 11.27 7.45 -8.36
C PRO A 25 11.80 7.27 -9.79
N ARG A 26 11.09 6.45 -10.57
CA ARG A 26 11.34 6.23 -11.99
C ARG A 26 10.19 6.77 -12.83
N ASP A 27 10.53 7.45 -13.92
CA ASP A 27 9.55 7.84 -14.92
C ASP A 27 9.16 6.64 -15.79
N THR A 28 7.86 6.36 -15.84
CA THR A 28 7.29 5.36 -16.74
C THR A 28 6.40 6.05 -17.77
N ARG A 29 6.07 5.34 -18.85
CA ARG A 29 5.19 5.84 -19.91
C ARG A 29 3.79 6.25 -19.42
N VAL A 30 3.37 5.78 -18.25
CA VAL A 30 2.05 6.04 -17.67
C VAL A 30 2.10 7.00 -16.47
N GLY A 31 3.29 7.48 -16.09
CA GLY A 31 3.50 8.35 -14.93
C GLY A 31 4.74 7.96 -14.12
N GLN A 32 4.99 8.71 -13.06
CA GLN A 32 6.10 8.43 -12.14
C GLN A 32 5.73 7.25 -11.23
N VAL A 33 6.65 6.31 -11.05
CA VAL A 33 6.49 5.15 -10.16
C VAL A 33 7.65 5.14 -9.18
N GLN A 34 7.38 4.88 -7.92
CA GLN A 34 8.43 4.74 -6.91
C GLN A 34 8.24 3.42 -6.17
N ASP A 35 9.33 2.67 -6.01
CA ASP A 35 9.31 1.43 -5.24
C ASP A 35 9.84 1.70 -3.83
N ALA A 36 9.18 1.18 -2.80
CA ALA A 36 9.60 1.26 -1.41
C ALA A 36 9.70 -0.14 -0.82
N ASP A 37 10.79 -0.43 -0.12
CA ASP A 37 10.93 -1.65 0.65
C ASP A 37 10.19 -1.48 1.96
N VAL A 38 9.22 -2.37 2.19
CA VAL A 38 8.35 -2.38 3.35
C VAL A 38 8.50 -3.70 4.10
N GLU A 39 8.30 -3.64 5.41
CA GLU A 39 8.31 -4.79 6.28
C GLU A 39 7.13 -4.76 7.26
N ASP A 40 6.72 -5.95 7.66
CA ASP A 40 5.70 -6.22 8.67
C ASP A 40 6.24 -7.29 9.62
N ASP A 41 5.55 -7.55 10.73
CA ASP A 41 5.91 -8.59 11.71
C ASP A 41 6.08 -9.99 11.09
N THR A 42 5.49 -10.22 9.92
CA THR A 42 5.50 -11.51 9.23
C THR A 42 6.51 -11.65 8.10
N GLY A 43 7.02 -10.54 7.58
CA GLY A 43 7.96 -10.59 6.46
C GLY A 43 8.19 -9.25 5.79
N SER A 44 8.82 -9.28 4.62
CA SER A 44 9.15 -8.09 3.83
C SER A 44 8.49 -8.15 2.45
N ALA A 45 8.10 -6.99 1.93
CA ALA A 45 7.54 -6.82 0.60
C ALA A 45 8.04 -5.53 -0.04
N SER A 46 7.84 -5.37 -1.35
CA SER A 46 8.09 -4.10 -2.04
C SER A 46 6.75 -3.43 -2.36
N LEU A 47 6.54 -2.21 -1.86
CA LEU A 47 5.39 -1.37 -2.13
C LEU A 47 5.66 -0.50 -3.37
N THR A 48 4.80 -0.60 -4.37
CA THR A 48 4.86 0.28 -5.55
C THR A 48 3.88 1.45 -5.37
N LEU A 49 4.45 2.66 -5.31
CA LEU A 49 3.77 3.95 -5.23
C LEU A 49 3.57 4.52 -6.64
N TRP A 50 2.35 4.96 -6.94
CA TRP A 50 2.00 5.51 -8.25
C TRP A 50 1.90 7.02 -8.19
N THR A 51 2.34 7.72 -9.25
CA THR A 51 2.27 9.16 -9.54
C THR A 51 1.98 10.10 -8.34
N ASN A 52 0.73 10.11 -7.83
CA ASN A 52 0.31 10.99 -6.73
C ASN A 52 0.84 10.61 -5.35
N GLU A 53 1.27 9.37 -5.16
CA GLU A 53 1.80 8.82 -3.90
C GLU A 53 3.34 8.96 -3.81
N VAL A 54 3.99 9.23 -4.94
CA VAL A 54 5.45 9.34 -5.02
C VAL A 54 5.92 10.53 -4.20
N GLY A 55 6.85 10.29 -3.28
CA GLY A 55 7.37 11.32 -2.37
C GLY A 55 6.46 11.72 -1.20
N ARG A 56 5.30 11.06 -1.02
CA ARG A 56 4.44 11.29 0.15
C ARG A 56 4.91 10.55 1.41
N PHE A 57 5.72 9.51 1.23
CA PHE A 57 6.15 8.63 2.31
C PHE A 57 7.66 8.61 2.45
N THR A 58 8.13 8.44 3.68
CA THR A 58 9.56 8.42 4.03
C THR A 58 9.94 7.17 4.80
N GLU A 59 11.24 6.93 4.92
CA GLU A 59 11.78 5.79 5.66
C GLU A 59 11.36 5.86 7.14
N GLY A 60 10.80 4.77 7.67
CA GLY A 60 10.27 4.68 9.02
C GLY A 60 8.76 4.91 9.14
N ASP A 61 8.12 5.47 8.11
CA ASP A 61 6.67 5.70 8.11
C ASP A 61 5.89 4.39 8.03
N GLN A 62 4.72 4.38 8.66
CA GLN A 62 3.78 3.27 8.59
C GLN A 62 2.68 3.61 7.58
N VAL A 63 2.42 2.69 6.65
CA VAL A 63 1.47 2.88 5.56
C VAL A 63 0.43 1.76 5.61
N LYS A 64 -0.82 2.15 5.51
CA LYS A 64 -1.97 1.27 5.36
C LYS A 64 -2.39 1.25 3.90
N ILE A 65 -2.42 0.06 3.35
CA ILE A 65 -2.86 -0.23 1.99
C ILE A 65 -4.28 -0.79 2.10
N SER A 66 -5.23 -0.15 1.44
CA SER A 66 -6.62 -0.62 1.35
C SER A 66 -6.97 -0.96 -0.10
N ASN A 67 -7.72 -2.04 -0.33
CA ASN A 67 -8.08 -2.54 -1.67
C ASN A 67 -6.87 -2.70 -2.62
N GLY A 68 -5.74 -3.12 -2.06
CA GLY A 68 -4.50 -3.34 -2.79
C GLY A 68 -4.43 -4.69 -3.49
N TRP A 69 -3.28 -4.92 -4.10
CA TRP A 69 -2.97 -6.14 -4.82
C TRP A 69 -1.57 -6.64 -4.47
N ALA A 70 -1.48 -7.89 -4.04
CA ALA A 70 -0.23 -8.62 -3.84
C ALA A 70 0.09 -9.49 -5.06
N LYS A 71 1.32 -9.38 -5.56
CA LYS A 71 1.88 -10.27 -6.57
C LYS A 71 3.25 -10.75 -6.13
N MET A 72 3.58 -12.01 -6.41
CA MET A 72 4.94 -12.49 -6.19
C MET A 72 5.76 -12.22 -7.45
N TYR A 73 6.92 -11.58 -7.30
CA TYR A 73 7.83 -11.25 -8.38
C TYR A 73 9.26 -11.63 -7.98
N ASN A 74 9.91 -12.51 -8.76
CA ASN A 74 11.24 -13.03 -8.49
C ASN A 74 11.45 -13.56 -7.05
N GLY A 75 10.42 -14.18 -6.45
CA GLY A 75 10.48 -14.71 -5.10
C GLY A 75 10.23 -13.67 -3.98
N GLN A 76 10.10 -12.39 -4.32
CA GLN A 76 9.69 -11.33 -3.38
C GLN A 76 8.22 -10.98 -3.57
N LEU A 77 7.55 -10.66 -2.46
CA LEU A 77 6.19 -10.14 -2.52
C LEU A 77 6.24 -8.67 -2.93
N GLN A 78 5.46 -8.30 -3.94
CA GLN A 78 5.24 -6.93 -4.36
C GLN A 78 3.78 -6.56 -4.13
N VAL A 79 3.55 -5.45 -3.44
CA VAL A 79 2.23 -4.95 -3.10
C VAL A 79 2.02 -3.58 -3.73
N SER A 80 0.79 -3.27 -4.11
CA SER A 80 0.43 -1.97 -4.66
C SER A 80 -1.03 -1.66 -4.34
N ALA A 81 -1.40 -0.38 -4.29
CA ALA A 81 -2.80 0.01 -4.16
C ALA A 81 -3.63 -0.35 -5.41
N GLY A 82 -3.02 -0.47 -6.59
CA GLY A 82 -3.76 -0.73 -7.83
C GLY A 82 -4.70 0.43 -8.19
N ARG A 83 -5.72 0.16 -9.03
CA ARG A 83 -6.60 1.21 -9.57
C ARG A 83 -7.64 1.74 -8.57
N TYR A 84 -8.10 0.89 -7.65
CA TYR A 84 -9.16 1.19 -6.69
C TYR A 84 -8.67 1.22 -5.24
N GLY A 85 -7.39 0.91 -5.01
CA GLY A 85 -6.84 0.96 -3.67
C GLY A 85 -6.41 2.35 -3.25
N ALA A 86 -6.19 2.48 -1.95
CA ALA A 86 -5.74 3.69 -1.30
C ALA A 86 -4.51 3.38 -0.44
N LEU A 87 -3.60 4.35 -0.36
CA LEU A 87 -2.48 4.35 0.57
C LEU A 87 -2.69 5.47 1.58
N GLU A 88 -2.74 5.13 2.86
CA GLU A 88 -2.86 6.09 3.95
C GLU A 88 -1.66 5.96 4.89
N LYS A 89 -1.07 7.09 5.26
CA LYS A 89 -0.04 7.11 6.30
C LYS A 89 -0.73 6.92 7.65
N VAL A 90 -0.33 5.90 8.38
CA VAL A 90 -0.83 5.64 9.73
C VAL A 90 0.18 6.19 10.71
N ASP A 91 0.01 7.45 11.07
CA ASP A 91 0.58 7.94 12.31
C ASP A 91 -0.26 7.34 13.46
N ALA A 92 0.38 6.93 14.55
CA ALA A 92 -0.23 6.18 15.66
C ALA A 92 -1.38 6.91 16.41
N THR A 93 -1.93 7.99 15.85
CA THR A 93 -2.98 8.84 16.42
C THR A 93 -4.28 8.82 15.61
N ASP A 94 -4.31 8.30 14.37
CA ASP A 94 -5.41 8.54 13.41
C ASP A 94 -6.27 7.30 13.09
N ALA A 95 -6.58 6.46 14.09
CA ALA A 95 -7.41 5.25 13.91
C ALA A 95 -8.93 5.50 14.11
N VAL A 96 -9.40 6.74 14.12
CA VAL A 96 -10.80 7.10 14.35
C VAL A 96 -11.26 8.17 13.37
N GLU A 97 -11.49 7.80 12.11
CA GLU A 97 -12.46 8.46 11.22
C GLU A 97 -12.45 7.78 9.84
N LYS A 98 -13.33 6.79 9.65
CA LYS A 98 -13.89 6.35 8.34
C LYS A 98 -14.86 5.19 8.60
N VAL A 99 -15.94 5.50 9.30
CA VAL A 99 -17.18 4.72 9.23
C VAL A 99 -18.28 5.74 8.97
N GLU A 100 -19.21 5.38 8.10
CA GLU A 100 -20.37 6.15 7.61
C GLU A 100 -20.09 7.25 6.59
N ILE A 101 -20.41 6.96 5.32
CA ILE A 101 -21.67 7.45 4.73
C ILE A 101 -22.16 6.45 3.68
N GLU A 102 -22.91 5.45 4.12
CA GLU A 102 -24.00 4.95 3.29
C GLU A 102 -25.21 5.84 3.60
N GLU A 103 -25.64 6.65 2.62
CA GLU A 103 -27.03 7.07 2.59
C GLU A 103 -27.52 6.97 1.15
N THR A 104 -28.11 5.81 0.86
CA THR A 104 -29.07 5.64 -0.23
C THR A 104 -30.38 6.25 0.26
N VAL A 105 -30.90 7.26 -0.41
CA VAL A 105 -32.36 7.46 -0.50
C VAL A 105 -32.71 8.04 -1.87
N GLU A 106 -33.34 7.22 -2.69
CA GLU A 106 -34.24 7.63 -3.77
C GLU A 106 -35.48 8.32 -3.17
N GLU A 107 -35.89 9.47 -3.70
CA GLU A 107 -37.27 9.72 -4.18
C GLU A 107 -37.28 10.90 -5.18
#